data_AF-A0A958XTF4-F1
#
_entry.id   AF-A0A958XTF4-F1
#
_cell.length_a   1.000
_cell.length_b   1.000
_cell.length_c   1.000
_cell.angle_alpha   90.00
_cell.angle_beta   90.00
_cell.angle_gamma   90.00
#
_symmetry.space_group_name_H-M   'P 1'
#
loop_
_entity.id
_entity.type
_entity.pdbx_description
1 polymer ?
#
loop_
_entity_poly.entity_id
_entity_poly.type
_entity_poly.pdbx_seq_one_letter_code
_entity_poly.pdbx_strand_id
1 'polypeptide(L)'
;MDRFRTTLSIQSATYSIGHSERLMLLGSCFTEHIGARLQAGKFSLRINPFGIAYNPVSIARCLERLLERTRPFSEDELFEHGGLWRSWDHHGSFAAPQHDEALRNMNEAYHADAAFLPATNRILLTFGTADVFYLRDSGRIVANNHKMPADTFEQRRLSIEEIVGATANALEKIKAGQPDLQVVLTVSPVRHLRAGAIANQRSKATLILACEALCRQFSWVQYFPAYELLLDDLRDYRFYNDDMVHPSEMATTYIWERFMDTCFQKSTKQIVERLDKLRQALQHRPLHPGSDAHRAFVQAQLDHISQLEKEYPALDFRKERTHFEQQRG
;
A
#
# COMPACT_ATOMS: atom_id res chain seq x y z
N MET A 1 -33.40 -12.54 13.60
CA MET A 1 -32.72 -11.55 12.73
C MET A 1 -31.76 -12.35 11.88
N ASP A 2 -32.07 -12.50 10.59
CA ASP A 2 -31.24 -13.31 9.69
C ASP A 2 -29.97 -12.55 9.33
N ARG A 3 -28.97 -12.63 10.22
CA ARG A 3 -27.60 -12.23 9.90
C ARG A 3 -26.97 -13.37 9.11
N PHE A 4 -26.90 -13.22 7.79
CA PHE A 4 -26.23 -14.16 6.89
C PHE A 4 -24.69 -14.10 6.96
N ARG A 5 -24.12 -13.32 7.89
CA ARG A 5 -22.68 -13.08 8.04
C ARG A 5 -22.28 -12.85 9.49
N THR A 6 -21.07 -13.24 9.84
CA THR A 6 -20.44 -12.92 11.12
C THR A 6 -19.56 -11.69 10.92
N THR A 7 -20.08 -10.51 11.25
CA THR A 7 -19.36 -9.25 11.08
C THR A 7 -18.23 -9.14 12.10
N LEU A 8 -17.03 -8.81 11.64
CA LEU A 8 -15.89 -8.55 12.52
C LEU A 8 -16.09 -7.21 13.24
N SER A 9 -15.92 -7.19 14.56
CA SER A 9 -15.83 -5.93 15.31
C SER A 9 -14.39 -5.46 15.30
N ILE A 10 -14.13 -4.36 14.60
CA ILE A 10 -12.81 -3.73 14.54
C ILE A 10 -12.73 -2.69 15.65
N GLN A 11 -11.67 -2.73 16.44
CA GLN A 11 -11.39 -1.67 17.40
C GLN A 11 -11.10 -0.37 16.65
N SER A 12 -11.71 0.73 17.07
CA SER A 12 -11.41 2.04 16.51
C SER A 12 -9.94 2.38 16.71
N ALA A 13 -9.33 3.00 15.69
CA ALA A 13 -7.94 3.42 15.78
C ALA A 13 -7.73 4.43 16.92
N THR A 14 -6.58 4.33 17.59
CA THR A 14 -6.19 5.28 18.66
C THR A 14 -5.78 6.64 18.10
N TYR A 15 -5.52 6.70 16.80
CA TYR A 15 -5.21 7.90 16.04
C TYR A 15 -5.88 7.81 14.66
N SER A 16 -6.00 8.95 14.00
CA SER A 16 -6.60 9.00 12.67
C SER A 16 -5.61 9.40 11.59
N ILE A 17 -5.96 9.07 10.36
CA ILE A 17 -5.31 9.50 9.13
C ILE A 17 -6.20 10.56 8.51
N GLY A 18 -5.64 11.73 8.20
CA GLY A 18 -6.28 12.85 7.52
C GLY A 18 -5.40 13.40 6.40
N HIS A 19 -5.86 14.50 5.79
CA HIS A 19 -5.16 15.15 4.67
C HIS A 19 -3.93 15.96 5.09
N SER A 20 -3.74 16.20 6.40
CA SER A 20 -2.57 16.86 6.96
C SER A 20 -1.35 15.93 7.09
N GLU A 21 -1.61 14.62 7.16
CA GLU A 21 -0.59 13.60 7.34
C GLU A 21 0.19 13.34 6.05
N ARG A 22 1.42 12.86 6.23
CA ARG A 22 2.26 12.34 5.14
C ARG A 22 2.42 10.85 5.33
N LEU A 23 1.95 10.10 4.35
CA LEU A 23 1.83 8.66 4.43
C LEU A 23 2.94 7.98 3.62
N MET A 24 3.55 6.95 4.18
CA MET A 24 4.35 6.01 3.39
C MET A 24 3.77 4.62 3.55
N LEU A 25 3.45 3.98 2.43
CA LEU A 25 2.85 2.66 2.40
C LEU A 25 3.84 1.67 1.79
N LEU A 26 4.05 0.53 2.45
CA LEU A 26 4.93 -0.53 1.96
C LEU A 26 4.25 -1.88 2.12
N GLY A 27 4.45 -2.79 1.16
CA GLY A 27 4.05 -4.18 1.31
C GLY A 27 3.61 -4.87 0.03
N SER A 28 2.73 -5.85 0.20
CA SER A 28 2.15 -6.64 -0.90
C SER A 28 1.40 -5.81 -1.94
N CYS A 29 0.96 -6.41 -3.05
CA CYS A 29 0.09 -5.77 -4.04
C CYS A 29 -1.19 -5.15 -3.44
N PHE A 30 -1.68 -5.65 -2.30
CA PHE A 30 -2.80 -5.03 -1.59
C PHE A 30 -2.51 -3.58 -1.14
N THR A 31 -1.24 -3.26 -0.86
CA THR A 31 -0.80 -1.88 -0.59
C THR A 31 -1.08 -0.95 -1.76
N GLU A 32 -0.93 -1.41 -3.00
CA GLU A 32 -1.20 -0.59 -4.18
C GLU A 32 -2.69 -0.30 -4.34
N HIS A 33 -3.57 -1.25 -4.02
CA HIS A 33 -5.02 -1.03 -4.02
C HIS A 33 -5.45 0.04 -3.00
N ILE A 34 -4.97 -0.06 -1.75
CA ILE A 34 -5.27 0.92 -0.70
C ILE A 34 -4.61 2.27 -1.02
N GLY A 35 -3.36 2.25 -1.48
CA GLY A 35 -2.62 3.44 -1.88
C GLY A 35 -3.30 4.18 -3.04
N ALA A 36 -3.83 3.47 -4.03
CA ALA A 36 -4.58 4.08 -5.13
C ALA A 36 -5.87 4.76 -4.64
N ARG A 37 -6.57 4.17 -3.67
CA ARG A 37 -7.76 4.77 -3.04
C ARG A 37 -7.39 6.04 -2.26
N LEU A 38 -6.30 6.02 -1.50
CA LEU A 38 -5.77 7.20 -0.80
C LEU A 38 -5.30 8.29 -1.79
N GLN A 39 -4.65 7.92 -2.88
CA GLN A 39 -4.21 8.86 -3.90
C GLN A 39 -5.41 9.52 -4.61
N ALA A 40 -6.44 8.74 -4.92
CA ALA A 40 -7.72 9.26 -5.43
C ALA A 40 -8.41 10.19 -4.41
N GLY A 41 -8.25 9.89 -3.11
CA GLY A 41 -8.65 10.75 -2.00
C GLY A 41 -7.74 11.96 -1.76
N LYS A 42 -6.76 12.25 -2.63
CA LYS A 42 -5.82 13.38 -2.56
C LYS A 42 -4.96 13.43 -1.29
N PHE A 43 -4.65 12.29 -0.67
CA PHE A 43 -3.70 12.24 0.44
C PHE A 43 -2.25 12.46 -0.02
N SER A 44 -1.40 13.03 0.84
CA SER A 44 0.03 13.16 0.58
C SER A 44 0.74 11.84 0.91
N LEU A 45 1.19 11.11 -0.11
CA LEU A 45 1.69 9.76 0.12
C LEU A 45 2.78 9.29 -0.86
N ARG A 46 3.52 8.27 -0.42
CA ARG A 46 4.41 7.44 -1.24
C ARG A 46 4.01 5.97 -1.10
N ILE A 47 3.99 5.23 -2.20
CA ILE A 47 3.58 3.81 -2.25
C ILE A 47 4.76 2.99 -2.73
N ASN A 48 5.13 1.97 -1.96
CA ASN A 48 6.11 0.95 -2.32
C ASN A 48 7.39 1.55 -2.96
N PRO A 49 8.25 2.24 -2.18
CA PRO A 49 9.44 2.92 -2.71
C PRO A 49 10.32 2.07 -3.63
N PHE A 50 10.52 0.78 -3.30
CA PHE A 50 11.27 -0.19 -4.12
C PHE A 50 10.33 -1.17 -4.86
N GLY A 51 9.05 -0.84 -4.94
CA GLY A 51 7.98 -1.69 -5.46
C GLY A 51 7.48 -2.72 -4.44
N ILE A 52 6.62 -3.63 -4.90
CA ILE A 52 5.97 -4.62 -4.04
C ILE A 52 6.99 -5.51 -3.35
N ALA A 53 6.91 -5.57 -2.01
CA ALA A 53 7.67 -6.48 -1.16
C ALA A 53 6.72 -7.21 -0.20
N TYR A 54 6.81 -8.54 -0.13
CA TYR A 54 5.83 -9.32 0.62
C TYR A 54 6.27 -9.67 2.05
N ASN A 55 7.57 -9.82 2.29
CA ASN A 55 8.07 -10.29 3.59
C ASN A 55 8.51 -9.11 4.48
N PRO A 56 8.29 -9.18 5.80
CA PRO A 56 8.60 -8.09 6.72
C PRO A 56 10.06 -7.64 6.72
N VAL A 57 11.01 -8.57 6.61
CA VAL A 57 12.45 -8.27 6.63
C VAL A 57 12.86 -7.42 5.43
N SER A 58 12.34 -7.71 4.24
CA SER A 58 12.63 -6.91 3.04
C SER A 58 12.01 -5.52 3.12
N ILE A 59 10.80 -5.41 3.70
CA ILE A 59 10.15 -4.12 3.95
C ILE A 59 10.95 -3.29 4.96
N ALA A 60 11.38 -3.90 6.08
CA ALA A 60 12.20 -3.23 7.08
C ALA A 60 13.53 -2.72 6.50
N ARG A 61 14.21 -3.55 5.70
CA ARG A 61 15.45 -3.16 5.01
C ARG A 61 15.26 -1.99 4.02
N CYS A 62 14.12 -1.94 3.34
CA CYS A 62 13.76 -0.79 2.49
C CYS A 62 13.69 0.49 3.34
N LEU A 63 12.96 0.45 4.45
CA LEU A 63 12.84 1.58 5.37
C LEU A 63 14.19 2.01 5.95
N GLU A 64 15.02 1.06 6.39
CA GLU A 64 16.36 1.34 6.92
C GLU A 64 17.24 2.02 5.87
N ARG A 65 17.23 1.52 4.63
CA ARG A 65 18.02 2.12 3.54
C ARG A 65 17.56 3.55 3.24
N LEU A 66 16.25 3.80 3.18
CA LEU A 66 15.72 5.15 3.00
C LEU A 66 16.10 6.09 4.15
N LEU A 67 16.15 5.56 5.38
CA LEU A 67 16.51 6.32 6.57
C LEU A 67 18.00 6.72 6.58
N GLU A 68 18.89 5.89 6.03
CA GLU A 68 20.32 6.22 5.90
C GLU A 68 20.55 7.49 5.04
N ARG A 69 19.69 7.75 4.05
CA ARG A 69 19.68 8.91 3.13
C ARG A 69 20.93 9.09 2.26
N THR A 70 22.06 8.49 2.62
CA THR A 70 23.36 8.61 1.95
C THR A 70 23.79 7.35 1.20
N ARG A 71 22.93 6.31 1.14
CA ARG A 71 23.22 5.03 0.52
C ARG A 71 22.26 4.70 -0.65
N PRO A 72 22.37 5.42 -1.79
CA PRO A 72 21.72 5.00 -3.03
C PRO A 72 22.27 3.64 -3.48
N PHE A 73 21.66 3.05 -4.50
CA PHE A 73 22.12 1.80 -5.10
C PHE A 73 23.35 2.05 -5.97
N SER A 74 24.31 1.13 -5.91
CA SER A 74 25.50 1.10 -6.76
C SER A 74 25.39 0.07 -7.88
N GLU A 75 26.28 0.17 -8.87
CA GLU A 75 26.29 -0.70 -10.05
C GLU A 75 26.45 -2.18 -9.69
N ASP A 76 27.25 -2.49 -8.66
CA ASP A 76 27.52 -3.87 -8.18
C ASP A 76 26.32 -4.51 -7.47
N GLU A 77 25.27 -3.74 -7.18
CA GLU A 77 24.02 -4.26 -6.61
C GLU A 77 23.01 -4.70 -7.68
N LEU A 78 23.33 -4.45 -8.95
CA LEU A 78 22.50 -4.86 -10.08
C LEU A 78 23.03 -6.15 -10.71
N PHE A 79 22.10 -6.93 -11.27
CA PHE A 79 22.41 -8.12 -12.04
C PHE A 79 21.49 -8.21 -13.26
N GLU A 80 21.99 -8.85 -14.31
CA GLU A 80 21.24 -9.08 -15.55
C GLU A 80 20.56 -10.46 -15.51
N HIS A 81 19.28 -10.50 -15.84
CA HIS A 81 18.59 -11.75 -16.13
C HIS A 81 17.44 -11.55 -17.13
N GLY A 82 17.55 -12.24 -18.27
CA GLY A 82 16.52 -12.27 -19.30
C GLY A 82 16.43 -10.99 -20.12
N GLY A 83 17.58 -10.37 -20.41
CA GLY A 83 17.72 -9.10 -21.12
C GLY A 83 17.35 -7.87 -20.28
N LEU A 84 17.30 -8.00 -18.96
CA LEU A 84 16.84 -6.94 -18.05
C LEU A 84 17.74 -6.85 -16.82
N TRP A 85 18.15 -5.63 -16.48
CA TRP A 85 18.90 -5.30 -15.27
C TRP A 85 17.97 -5.09 -14.09
N ARG A 86 18.36 -5.64 -12.93
CA ARG A 86 17.49 -5.82 -11.76
C ARG A 86 18.29 -5.68 -10.48
N SER A 87 17.60 -5.51 -9.36
CA SER A 87 18.17 -5.52 -8.01
C SER A 87 17.32 -6.41 -7.11
N TRP A 88 17.96 -7.22 -6.27
CA TRP A 88 17.29 -8.14 -5.35
C TRP A 88 16.35 -7.47 -4.35
N ASP A 89 16.47 -6.15 -4.19
CA ASP A 89 15.65 -5.34 -3.29
C ASP A 89 14.42 -4.74 -3.96
N HIS A 90 14.33 -4.82 -5.28
CA HIS A 90 13.30 -4.15 -6.06
C HIS A 90 12.29 -5.11 -6.69
N HIS A 91 11.07 -4.61 -6.87
CA HIS A 91 10.09 -5.26 -7.72
C HIS A 91 10.51 -5.22 -9.20
N GLY A 92 10.01 -6.17 -9.99
CA GLY A 92 10.33 -6.26 -11.42
C GLY A 92 9.94 -5.04 -12.26
N SER A 93 9.10 -4.14 -11.72
CA SER A 93 8.72 -2.87 -12.37
C SER A 93 9.87 -1.86 -12.47
N PHE A 94 10.96 -2.04 -11.72
CA PHE A 94 12.17 -1.22 -11.79
C PHE A 94 13.19 -1.73 -12.80
N ALA A 95 12.94 -2.90 -13.40
CA ALA A 95 13.88 -3.50 -14.33
C ALA A 95 13.87 -2.78 -15.68
N ALA A 96 15.05 -2.58 -16.26
CA ALA A 96 15.21 -1.99 -17.59
C ALA A 96 16.25 -2.75 -18.43
N PRO A 97 16.18 -2.71 -19.77
CA PRO A 97 17.17 -3.38 -20.63
C PRO A 97 18.57 -2.78 -20.53
N GLN A 98 18.68 -1.48 -20.26
CA GLN A 98 19.95 -0.79 -20.07
C GLN A 98 20.30 -0.71 -18.59
N HIS A 99 21.55 -1.03 -18.26
CA HIS A 99 22.07 -1.02 -16.89
C HIS A 99 21.88 0.36 -16.23
N ASP A 100 22.39 1.40 -16.89
CA ASP A 100 22.38 2.77 -16.36
C ASP A 100 20.95 3.31 -16.23
N GLU A 101 20.03 2.88 -17.11
CA GLU A 101 18.63 3.22 -17.01
C GLU A 101 17.98 2.59 -15.76
N ALA A 102 18.19 1.28 -15.53
CA ALA A 102 17.67 0.59 -14.37
C ALA A 102 18.20 1.22 -13.07
N LEU A 103 19.51 1.46 -13.00
CA LEU A 103 20.16 2.08 -11.84
C LEU A 103 19.63 3.48 -11.58
N ARG A 104 19.51 4.31 -12.63
CA ARG A 104 18.95 5.65 -12.53
C ARG A 104 17.50 5.61 -12.03
N ASN A 105 16.64 4.75 -12.58
CA ASN A 105 15.25 4.65 -12.15
C ASN A 105 15.12 4.26 -10.67
N MET A 106 15.93 3.29 -10.22
CA MET A 106 16.00 2.88 -8.81
C MET A 106 16.48 4.03 -7.91
N ASN A 107 17.51 4.76 -8.33
CA ASN A 107 18.08 5.85 -7.55
C ASN A 107 17.20 7.11 -7.53
N GLU A 108 16.50 7.43 -8.62
CA GLU A 108 15.50 8.51 -8.64
C GLU A 108 14.37 8.23 -7.65
N ALA A 109 13.85 7.00 -7.60
CA ALA A 109 12.86 6.59 -6.60
C ALA A 109 13.43 6.67 -5.18
N TYR A 110 14.61 6.09 -4.96
CA TYR A 110 15.31 6.14 -3.67
C TYR A 110 15.45 7.59 -3.16
N HIS A 111 15.94 8.52 -3.98
CA HIS A 111 16.14 9.90 -3.56
C HIS A 111 14.82 10.60 -3.23
N ALA A 112 13.78 10.38 -4.04
CA ALA A 112 12.46 10.95 -3.78
C ALA A 112 11.86 10.43 -2.46
N ASP A 113 11.97 9.13 -2.19
CA ASP A 113 11.42 8.49 -1.00
C ASP A 113 12.24 8.76 0.27
N ALA A 114 13.57 8.78 0.17
CA ALA A 114 14.47 9.12 1.27
C ALA A 114 14.31 10.60 1.69
N ALA A 115 14.00 11.49 0.74
CA ALA A 115 13.66 12.88 1.04
C ALA A 115 12.26 13.03 1.68
N PHE A 116 11.32 12.13 1.37
CA PHE A 116 9.95 12.15 1.91
C PHE A 116 9.86 11.57 3.33
N LEU A 117 10.66 10.54 3.65
CA LEU A 117 10.60 9.79 4.90
C LEU A 117 10.70 10.64 6.17
N PRO A 118 11.60 11.65 6.32
CA PRO A 118 11.69 12.43 7.55
C PRO A 118 10.40 13.17 7.94
N ALA A 119 9.60 13.57 6.94
CA ALA A 119 8.33 14.25 7.16
C ALA A 119 7.13 13.27 7.26
N THR A 120 7.37 11.96 7.09
CA THR A 120 6.32 10.92 7.11
C THR A 120 5.91 10.63 8.55
N ASN A 121 4.67 10.97 8.91
CA ASN A 121 4.13 10.74 10.24
C ASN A 121 3.08 9.62 10.29
N ARG A 122 2.76 9.00 9.15
CA ARG A 122 1.95 7.78 9.08
C ARG A 122 2.63 6.74 8.20
N ILE A 123 2.84 5.53 8.73
CA ILE A 123 3.33 4.41 7.94
C ILE A 123 2.28 3.30 7.92
N LEU A 124 2.03 2.72 6.74
CA LEU A 124 1.17 1.54 6.61
C LEU A 124 2.02 0.38 6.07
N LEU A 125 2.09 -0.71 6.82
CA LEU A 125 2.84 -1.91 6.44
C LEU A 125 1.88 -3.07 6.19
N THR A 126 1.88 -3.60 4.96
CA THR A 126 1.05 -4.75 4.57
C THR A 126 1.92 -5.98 4.35
N PHE A 127 1.96 -6.89 5.31
CA PHE A 127 2.73 -8.12 5.20
C PHE A 127 2.02 -9.18 4.36
N GLY A 128 2.70 -9.72 3.36
CA GLY A 128 2.19 -10.73 2.44
C GLY A 128 2.47 -12.16 2.91
N THR A 129 3.74 -12.46 3.24
CA THR A 129 4.18 -13.80 3.65
C THR A 129 5.32 -13.73 4.68
N ALA A 130 5.35 -14.68 5.63
CA ALA A 130 6.48 -14.93 6.50
C ALA A 130 7.56 -15.82 5.84
N ASP A 131 7.29 -16.37 4.65
CA ASP A 131 8.24 -17.19 3.92
C ASP A 131 9.18 -16.31 3.07
N VAL A 132 10.49 -16.52 3.22
CA VAL A 132 11.55 -15.78 2.53
C VAL A 132 12.36 -16.71 1.65
N PHE A 133 12.93 -16.12 0.58
CA PHE A 133 13.98 -16.73 -0.20
C PHE A 133 15.30 -16.06 0.11
N TYR A 134 16.35 -16.86 0.25
CA TYR A 134 17.71 -16.36 0.38
C TYR A 134 18.61 -16.99 -0.67
N LEU A 135 19.56 -16.20 -1.17
CA LEU A 135 20.56 -16.65 -2.12
C LEU A 135 21.49 -17.68 -1.46
N ARG A 136 21.77 -18.79 -2.13
CA ARG A 136 22.65 -19.84 -1.59
C ARG A 136 24.09 -19.38 -1.40
N ASP A 137 24.58 -18.52 -2.28
CA ASP A 137 25.97 -18.07 -2.30
C ASP A 137 26.31 -17.13 -1.13
N SER A 138 25.38 -16.26 -0.76
CA SER A 138 25.60 -15.13 0.14
C SER A 138 24.73 -15.20 1.40
N GLY A 139 23.72 -16.06 1.44
CA GLY A 139 22.74 -16.12 2.53
C GLY A 139 21.80 -14.92 2.60
N ARG A 140 21.86 -13.99 1.62
CA ARG A 140 21.07 -12.76 1.60
C ARG A 140 19.61 -13.06 1.29
N ILE A 141 18.69 -12.56 2.14
CA ILE A 141 17.25 -12.55 1.83
C ILE A 141 16.96 -11.58 0.69
N VAL A 142 16.17 -12.01 -0.29
CA VAL A 142 15.76 -11.19 -1.44
C VAL A 142 14.30 -10.74 -1.32
N ALA A 143 13.99 -9.55 -1.82
CA ALA A 143 12.62 -9.05 -1.90
C ALA A 143 11.87 -9.67 -3.09
N ASN A 144 12.59 -9.96 -4.18
CA ASN A 144 12.04 -10.55 -5.39
C ASN A 144 13.04 -11.54 -6.01
N ASN A 145 12.56 -12.71 -6.43
CA ASN A 145 13.41 -13.75 -7.03
C ASN A 145 13.62 -13.53 -8.54
N HIS A 146 12.91 -12.59 -9.16
CA HIS A 146 13.04 -12.22 -10.57
C HIS A 146 12.91 -13.36 -11.58
N LYS A 147 12.14 -14.39 -11.24
CA LYS A 147 11.95 -15.63 -12.04
C LYS A 147 13.26 -16.39 -12.31
N MET A 148 14.29 -16.16 -11.50
CA MET A 148 15.53 -16.92 -11.54
C MET A 148 15.29 -18.41 -11.21
N PRO A 149 16.19 -19.30 -11.65
CA PRO A 149 16.14 -20.73 -11.33
C PRO A 149 15.93 -20.99 -9.83
N ALA A 150 15.12 -21.99 -9.50
CA ALA A 150 14.73 -22.27 -8.12
C ALA A 150 15.91 -22.72 -7.24
N ASP A 151 16.92 -23.35 -7.84
CA ASP A 151 18.16 -23.79 -7.21
C ASP A 151 19.09 -22.64 -6.81
N THR A 152 18.91 -21.44 -7.36
CA THR A 152 19.61 -20.22 -6.88
C THR A 152 19.26 -19.89 -5.43
N PHE A 153 18.09 -20.34 -4.95
CA PHE A 153 17.58 -19.98 -3.64
C PHE A 153 17.40 -21.18 -2.71
N GLU A 154 17.40 -20.86 -1.44
CA GLU A 154 16.77 -21.67 -0.40
C GLU A 154 15.59 -20.89 0.17
N GLN A 155 14.59 -21.63 0.66
CA GLN A 155 13.39 -21.07 1.24
C GLN A 155 13.30 -21.45 2.71
N ARG A 156 12.98 -20.47 3.56
CA ARG A 156 12.63 -20.72 4.96
C ARG A 156 11.52 -19.79 5.43
N ARG A 157 10.89 -20.15 6.54
CA ARG A 157 9.96 -19.28 7.25
C ARG A 157 10.71 -18.44 8.27
N LEU A 158 10.39 -17.15 8.32
CA LEU A 158 10.80 -16.27 9.41
C LEU A 158 10.06 -16.66 10.69
N SER A 159 10.77 -16.65 11.80
CA SER A 159 10.18 -16.69 13.14
C SER A 159 9.46 -15.38 13.47
N ILE A 160 8.62 -15.41 14.51
CA ILE A 160 7.94 -14.21 15.01
C ILE A 160 8.99 -13.20 15.48
N GLU A 161 10.02 -13.67 16.19
CA GLU A 161 11.10 -12.87 16.75
C GLU A 161 11.92 -12.16 15.67
N GLU A 162 12.22 -12.83 14.55
CA GLU A 162 12.90 -12.22 13.41
C GLU A 162 12.06 -11.09 12.78
N ILE A 163 10.75 -11.31 12.63
CA ILE A 163 9.84 -10.30 12.08
C ILE A 163 9.73 -9.10 13.01
N VAL A 164 9.49 -9.34 14.30
CA VAL A 164 9.37 -8.29 15.32
C VAL A 164 10.67 -7.51 15.42
N GLY A 165 11.82 -8.18 15.54
CA GLY A 165 13.12 -7.53 15.65
C GLY A 165 13.45 -6.63 14.47
N ALA A 166 13.31 -7.13 13.24
CA ALA A 166 13.58 -6.34 12.04
C ALA A 166 12.63 -5.14 11.89
N THR A 167 11.33 -5.36 12.11
CA THR A 167 10.31 -4.32 11.96
C THR A 167 10.45 -3.25 13.06
N ALA A 168 10.61 -3.67 14.31
CA ALA A 168 10.77 -2.76 15.45
C ALA A 168 12.00 -1.87 15.28
N ASN A 169 13.15 -2.46 14.95
CA ASN A 169 14.39 -1.70 14.75
C ASN A 169 14.24 -0.60 13.70
N ALA A 170 13.61 -0.91 12.55
CA ALA A 170 13.35 0.08 11.51
C ALA A 170 12.40 1.18 11.99
N LEU A 171 11.28 0.81 12.60
CA LEU A 171 10.25 1.75 13.04
C LEU A 171 10.72 2.64 14.20
N GLU A 172 11.47 2.12 15.17
CA GLU A 172 12.01 2.89 16.30
C GLU A 172 13.00 3.96 15.84
N LYS A 173 13.88 3.64 14.88
CA LYS A 173 14.80 4.63 14.30
C LYS A 173 14.05 5.75 13.58
N ILE A 174 12.97 5.43 12.86
CA ILE A 174 12.11 6.45 12.22
C ILE A 174 11.38 7.26 13.29
N LYS A 175 10.80 6.61 14.31
CA LYS A 175 10.09 7.25 15.42
C LYS A 175 10.98 8.23 16.18
N ALA A 176 12.27 7.91 16.35
CA ALA A 176 13.24 8.80 16.97
C ALA A 176 13.44 10.11 16.18
N GLY A 177 13.37 10.06 14.86
CA GLY A 177 13.43 11.24 13.99
C GLY A 177 12.07 11.93 13.75
N GLN A 178 10.96 11.22 13.99
CA GLN A 178 9.60 11.72 13.81
C GLN A 178 8.71 11.31 15.01
N PRO A 179 8.69 12.12 16.08
CA PRO A 179 7.95 11.80 17.31
C PRO A 179 6.43 11.62 17.11
N ASP A 180 5.85 12.20 16.06
CA ASP A 180 4.41 12.07 15.75
C ASP A 180 4.08 10.84 14.88
N LEU A 181 5.07 9.99 14.60
CA LEU A 181 4.87 8.78 13.79
C LEU A 181 3.83 7.85 14.43
N GLN A 182 2.89 7.39 13.60
CA GLN A 182 1.95 6.34 13.92
C GLN A 182 1.96 5.28 12.81
N VAL A 183 1.77 4.00 13.15
CA VAL A 183 1.94 2.88 12.21
C VAL A 183 0.75 1.92 12.18
N VAL A 184 0.18 1.73 11.00
CA VAL A 184 -0.85 0.70 10.78
C VAL A 184 -0.20 -0.53 10.18
N LEU A 185 -0.21 -1.63 10.93
CA LEU A 185 0.15 -2.95 10.43
C LEU A 185 -1.09 -3.65 9.89
N THR A 186 -0.92 -4.42 8.82
CA THR A 186 -1.98 -5.29 8.31
C THR A 186 -1.38 -6.51 7.63
N VAL A 187 -2.12 -7.63 7.65
CA VAL A 187 -1.77 -8.81 6.87
C VAL A 187 -2.58 -8.80 5.60
N SER A 188 -1.89 -8.99 4.47
CA SER A 188 -2.51 -8.99 3.15
C SER A 188 -3.60 -10.05 3.05
N PRO A 189 -4.81 -9.70 2.53
CA PRO A 189 -5.86 -10.67 2.29
C PRO A 189 -5.57 -11.63 1.11
N VAL A 190 -4.54 -11.33 0.31
CA VAL A 190 -4.14 -12.17 -0.84
C VAL A 190 -3.55 -13.50 -0.35
N ARG A 191 -3.98 -14.60 -0.98
CA ARG A 191 -3.56 -15.97 -0.65
C ARG A 191 -2.29 -16.38 -1.40
N HIS A 192 -1.25 -16.82 -0.70
CA HIS A 192 -0.03 -17.33 -1.32
C HIS A 192 -0.09 -18.86 -1.48
N LEU A 193 -0.82 -19.34 -2.50
CA LEU A 193 -1.12 -20.77 -2.66
C LEU A 193 -0.04 -21.61 -3.36
N ARG A 194 1.08 -21.00 -3.81
CA ARG A 194 2.16 -21.72 -4.50
C ARG A 194 2.75 -22.87 -3.65
N ALA A 195 2.84 -22.68 -2.33
CA ALA A 195 3.29 -23.69 -1.37
C ALA A 195 2.12 -24.48 -0.73
N GLY A 196 0.89 -24.30 -1.23
CA GLY A 196 -0.32 -24.91 -0.71
C GLY A 196 -1.02 -24.09 0.40
N ALA A 197 -2.31 -24.37 0.59
CA ALA A 197 -3.16 -23.64 1.55
C ALA A 197 -2.68 -23.78 3.01
N ILE A 198 -2.17 -24.96 3.39
CA ILE A 198 -1.65 -25.20 4.75
C ILE A 198 -0.43 -24.31 5.02
N ALA A 199 0.51 -24.23 4.07
CA ALA A 199 1.69 -23.38 4.20
C ALA A 199 1.30 -21.90 4.28
N ASN A 200 0.34 -21.47 3.45
CA ASN A 200 -0.22 -20.12 3.50
C ASN A 200 -0.82 -19.79 4.87
N GLN A 201 -1.69 -20.65 5.42
CA GLN A 201 -2.33 -20.37 6.72
C GLN A 201 -1.29 -20.24 7.84
N ARG A 202 -0.28 -21.12 7.87
CA ARG A 202 0.80 -21.04 8.87
C ARG A 202 1.66 -19.77 8.69
N SER A 203 1.92 -19.37 7.44
CA SER A 203 2.62 -18.12 7.12
C SER A 203 1.83 -16.90 7.61
N LYS A 204 0.53 -16.82 7.29
CA LYS A 204 -0.38 -15.75 7.73
C LYS A 204 -0.50 -15.71 9.26
N ALA A 205 -0.66 -16.85 9.92
CA ALA A 205 -0.69 -16.94 11.38
C ALA A 205 0.60 -16.39 12.02
N THR A 206 1.76 -16.68 11.43
CA THR A 206 3.05 -16.14 11.89
C THR A 206 3.08 -14.60 11.78
N LEU A 207 2.60 -14.05 10.67
CA LEU A 207 2.50 -12.60 10.48
C LEU A 207 1.52 -11.94 11.47
N ILE A 208 0.36 -12.56 11.70
CA ILE A 208 -0.65 -12.05 12.65
C ILE A 208 -0.05 -11.98 14.07
N LEU A 209 0.63 -13.03 14.52
CA LEU A 209 1.27 -13.06 15.83
C LEU A 209 2.40 -12.03 15.95
N ALA A 210 3.16 -11.79 14.88
CA ALA A 210 4.18 -10.75 14.86
C ALA A 210 3.57 -9.34 14.91
N CYS A 211 2.47 -9.09 14.18
CA CYS A 211 1.71 -7.84 14.28
C CYS A 211 1.16 -7.62 15.69
N GLU A 212 0.61 -8.66 16.33
CA GLU A 212 0.14 -8.60 17.71
C GLU A 212 1.27 -8.23 18.68
N ALA A 213 2.44 -8.87 18.56
CA ALA A 213 3.59 -8.58 19.40
C ALA A 213 4.05 -7.11 19.25
N LEU A 214 4.13 -6.60 18.02
CA LEU A 214 4.47 -5.20 17.75
C LEU A 214 3.44 -4.22 18.34
N CYS A 215 2.14 -4.50 18.22
CA CYS A 215 1.09 -3.65 18.80
C CYS A 215 1.12 -3.65 20.34
N ARG A 216 1.49 -4.77 20.97
CA ARG A 216 1.67 -4.84 22.44
C ARG A 216 2.91 -4.07 22.89
N GLN A 217 3.97 -4.07 22.08
CA GLN A 217 5.22 -3.38 22.39
C GLN A 217 5.11 -1.86 22.23
N PHE A 218 4.33 -1.38 21.26
CA PHE A 218 4.29 0.03 20.88
C PHE A 218 2.86 0.58 20.82
N SER A 219 2.54 1.55 21.68
CA SER A 219 1.21 2.19 21.72
C SER A 219 0.87 3.03 20.48
N TRP A 220 1.87 3.36 19.65
CA TRP A 220 1.74 4.10 18.39
C TRP A 220 1.69 3.18 17.16
N VAL A 221 1.56 1.88 17.38
CA VAL A 221 1.38 0.86 16.35
C VAL A 221 0.02 0.20 16.57
N GLN A 222 -0.76 0.06 15.50
CA GLN A 222 -2.06 -0.62 15.54
C GLN A 222 -2.22 -1.61 14.40
N TYR A 223 -3.14 -2.56 14.56
CA TYR A 223 -3.44 -3.56 13.56
C TYR A 223 -4.77 -3.30 12.86
N PHE A 224 -4.76 -3.31 11.53
CA PHE A 224 -5.97 -3.33 10.70
C PHE A 224 -6.21 -4.74 10.14
N PRO A 225 -7.34 -5.40 10.44
CA PRO A 225 -7.53 -6.83 10.16
C PRO A 225 -8.04 -7.11 8.73
N ALA A 226 -7.30 -6.70 7.70
CA ALA A 226 -7.71 -6.87 6.30
C ALA A 226 -7.86 -8.34 5.90
N TYR A 227 -6.97 -9.21 6.39
CA TYR A 227 -6.99 -10.65 6.11
C TYR A 227 -8.21 -11.34 6.72
N GLU A 228 -8.52 -11.03 7.99
CA GLU A 228 -9.65 -11.58 8.73
C GLU A 228 -10.98 -11.04 8.18
N LEU A 229 -11.02 -9.77 7.74
CA LEU A 229 -12.18 -9.24 7.03
C LEU A 229 -12.47 -10.05 5.76
N LEU A 230 -11.44 -10.45 5.01
CA LEU A 230 -11.66 -11.30 3.84
C LEU A 230 -12.08 -12.72 4.24
N LEU A 231 -11.41 -13.34 5.21
CA LEU A 231 -11.63 -14.75 5.51
C LEU A 231 -12.85 -15.06 6.37
N ASP A 232 -13.18 -14.19 7.32
CA ASP A 232 -14.22 -14.47 8.32
C ASP A 232 -15.51 -13.69 8.04
N ASP A 233 -15.41 -12.44 7.60
CA ASP A 233 -16.57 -11.62 7.24
C ASP A 233 -17.00 -11.86 5.79
N LEU A 234 -16.03 -11.85 4.87
CA LEU A 234 -16.17 -12.15 3.43
C LEU A 234 -15.87 -13.61 3.05
N ARG A 235 -16.16 -14.55 3.96
CA ARG A 235 -15.84 -16.00 3.94
C ARG A 235 -16.20 -16.84 2.70
N ASP A 236 -16.71 -16.26 1.62
CA ASP A 236 -17.23 -16.94 0.43
C ASP A 236 -16.35 -16.68 -0.82
N TYR A 237 -16.21 -17.68 -1.70
CA TYR A 237 -15.43 -17.57 -2.94
C TYR A 237 -15.88 -16.45 -3.88
N ARG A 238 -17.14 -16.00 -3.80
CA ARG A 238 -17.65 -14.84 -4.55
C ARG A 238 -16.89 -13.53 -4.29
N PHE A 239 -16.09 -13.49 -3.23
CA PHE A 239 -15.25 -12.35 -2.86
C PHE A 239 -13.81 -12.46 -3.39
N TYR A 240 -13.52 -13.47 -4.21
CA TYR A 240 -12.25 -13.62 -4.91
C TYR A 240 -12.43 -13.37 -6.41
N ASN A 241 -11.35 -12.96 -7.07
CA ASN A 241 -11.25 -12.97 -8.52
C ASN A 241 -11.16 -14.40 -9.05
N ASP A 242 -11.18 -14.54 -10.38
CA ASP A 242 -11.14 -15.82 -11.08
C ASP A 242 -9.94 -16.72 -10.71
N ASP A 243 -8.84 -16.13 -10.23
CA ASP A 243 -7.67 -16.86 -9.75
C ASP A 243 -7.81 -17.48 -8.35
N MET A 244 -8.93 -17.23 -7.66
CA MET A 244 -9.25 -17.71 -6.30
C MET A 244 -8.22 -17.33 -5.23
N VAL A 245 -7.38 -16.33 -5.53
CA VAL A 245 -6.24 -15.88 -4.73
C VAL A 245 -6.39 -14.41 -4.35
N HIS A 246 -6.70 -13.56 -5.31
CA HIS A 246 -6.86 -12.13 -5.08
C HIS A 246 -8.30 -11.78 -4.70
N PRO A 247 -8.52 -10.83 -3.79
CA PRO A 247 -9.85 -10.33 -3.49
C PRO A 247 -10.48 -9.67 -4.72
N SER A 248 -11.80 -9.80 -4.88
CA SER A 248 -12.55 -9.13 -5.93
C SER A 248 -12.68 -7.62 -5.69
N GLU A 249 -13.12 -6.87 -6.70
CA GLU A 249 -13.38 -5.43 -6.55
C GLU A 249 -14.41 -5.15 -5.44
N MET A 250 -15.44 -5.99 -5.33
CA MET A 250 -16.41 -5.92 -4.25
C MET A 250 -15.74 -6.12 -2.87
N ALA A 251 -14.84 -7.10 -2.76
CA ALA A 251 -14.14 -7.38 -1.52
C ALA A 251 -13.17 -6.26 -1.13
N THR A 252 -12.38 -5.76 -2.10
CA THR A 252 -11.46 -4.64 -1.88
C THR A 252 -12.22 -3.35 -1.51
N THR A 253 -13.39 -3.10 -2.10
CA THR A 253 -14.25 -1.96 -1.73
C THR A 253 -14.77 -2.10 -0.31
N TYR A 254 -15.24 -3.30 0.08
CA TYR A 254 -15.67 -3.56 1.46
C TYR A 254 -14.56 -3.34 2.48
N ILE A 255 -13.35 -3.86 2.21
CA ILE A 255 -12.20 -3.67 3.11
C ILE A 255 -11.79 -2.19 3.16
N TRP A 256 -11.88 -1.46 2.04
CA TRP A 256 -11.65 -0.01 2.01
C TRP A 256 -12.64 0.76 2.88
N GLU A 257 -13.93 0.42 2.83
CA GLU A 257 -14.94 1.04 3.70
C GLU A 257 -14.63 0.80 5.18
N ARG A 258 -14.28 -0.44 5.54
CA ARG A 258 -13.86 -0.78 6.90
C ARG A 258 -12.57 -0.06 7.31
N PHE A 259 -11.63 0.13 6.38
CA PHE A 259 -10.43 0.92 6.61
C PHE A 259 -10.77 2.38 6.91
N MET A 260 -11.66 3.01 6.12
CA MET A 260 -12.11 4.38 6.39
C MET A 260 -12.81 4.48 7.75
N ASP A 261 -13.70 3.53 8.08
CA ASP A 261 -14.41 3.51 9.36
C ASP A 261 -13.46 3.38 10.56
N THR A 262 -12.33 2.69 10.37
CA THR A 262 -11.36 2.42 11.43
C THR A 262 -10.34 3.55 11.57
N CYS A 263 -9.80 4.02 10.45
CA CYS A 263 -8.60 4.85 10.41
C CYS A 263 -8.88 6.34 10.18
N PHE A 264 -10.07 6.75 9.74
CA PHE A 264 -10.37 8.14 9.42
C PHE A 264 -11.26 8.81 10.47
N GLN A 265 -11.06 10.12 10.65
CA GLN A 265 -12.07 10.93 11.32
C GLN A 265 -13.29 11.13 10.42
N LYS A 266 -14.41 11.49 11.03
CA LYS A 266 -15.66 11.78 10.30
C LYS A 266 -15.46 12.82 9.19
N SER A 267 -14.71 13.89 9.45
CA SER A 267 -14.40 14.94 8.47
C SER A 267 -13.61 14.40 7.29
N THR A 268 -12.57 13.59 7.53
CA THR A 268 -11.77 12.94 6.50
C THR A 268 -12.62 11.99 5.65
N LYS A 269 -13.49 11.19 6.28
CA LYS A 269 -14.40 10.31 5.54
C LYS A 269 -15.34 11.10 4.63
N GLN A 270 -15.92 12.19 5.14
CA GLN A 270 -16.84 13.06 4.37
C GLN A 270 -16.19 13.65 3.12
N ILE A 271 -14.95 14.15 3.20
CA ILE A 271 -14.27 14.67 2.02
C ILE A 271 -13.91 13.55 1.04
N VAL A 272 -13.46 12.38 1.52
CA VAL A 272 -13.12 11.24 0.66
C VAL A 272 -14.36 10.77 -0.13
N GLU A 273 -15.52 10.72 0.50
CA GLU A 273 -16.79 10.39 -0.18
C GLU A 273 -17.17 11.42 -1.26
N ARG A 274 -16.92 12.71 -1.02
CA ARG A 274 -17.15 13.77 -2.02
C ARG A 274 -16.16 13.69 -3.18
N LEU A 275 -14.90 13.38 -2.89
CA LEU A 275 -13.87 13.14 -3.90
C LEU A 275 -14.19 11.90 -4.75
N ASP A 276 -14.76 10.85 -4.15
CA ASP A 276 -15.18 9.67 -4.90
C ASP A 276 -16.33 9.99 -5.88
N LYS A 277 -17.32 10.78 -5.44
CA LYS A 277 -18.39 11.27 -6.32
C LYS A 277 -17.84 12.11 -7.47
N LEU A 278 -16.90 13.01 -7.19
CA LEU A 278 -16.23 13.81 -8.22
C LEU A 278 -15.47 12.91 -9.21
N ARG A 279 -14.76 11.89 -8.71
CA ARG A 279 -14.06 10.91 -9.53
C ARG A 279 -15.00 10.14 -10.45
N GLN A 280 -16.14 9.69 -9.95
CA GLN A 280 -17.16 9.03 -10.76
C GLN A 280 -17.72 9.98 -11.83
N ALA A 281 -17.93 11.25 -11.48
CA ALA A 281 -18.35 12.28 -12.44
C ALA A 281 -17.32 12.53 -13.54
N LEU A 282 -16.02 12.50 -13.23
CA LEU A 282 -14.92 12.62 -14.22
C LEU A 282 -14.87 11.44 -15.20
N GLN A 283 -15.36 10.26 -14.78
CA GLN A 283 -15.40 9.07 -15.62
C GLN A 283 -16.70 8.97 -16.45
N HIS A 284 -17.70 9.81 -16.13
CA HIS A 284 -18.98 9.80 -16.82
C HIS A 284 -18.81 10.22 -18.28
N ARG A 285 -19.32 9.40 -19.20
CA ARG A 285 -19.34 9.70 -20.64
C ARG A 285 -20.74 10.16 -21.03
N PRO A 286 -20.95 11.44 -21.38
CA PRO A 286 -22.27 11.95 -21.74
C PRO A 286 -22.76 11.32 -23.05
N LEU A 287 -24.02 10.87 -23.06
CA LEU A 287 -24.66 10.31 -24.27
C LEU A 287 -24.89 11.37 -25.36
N HIS A 288 -25.20 12.60 -24.94
CA HIS A 288 -25.40 13.76 -25.83
C HIS A 288 -24.52 14.93 -25.38
N PRO A 289 -23.22 14.92 -25.76
CA PRO A 289 -22.32 16.05 -25.51
C PRO A 289 -22.90 17.34 -26.08
N GLY A 290 -22.80 18.44 -25.33
CA GLY A 290 -23.32 19.75 -25.75
C GLY A 290 -24.84 19.93 -25.62
N SER A 291 -25.58 18.97 -25.07
CA SER A 291 -26.98 19.18 -24.68
C SER A 291 -27.10 20.12 -23.46
N ASP A 292 -28.28 20.70 -23.23
CA ASP A 292 -28.54 21.52 -22.02
C ASP A 292 -28.31 20.73 -20.73
N ALA A 293 -28.73 19.46 -20.71
CA ALA A 293 -28.50 18.57 -19.58
C ALA A 293 -26.99 18.34 -19.33
N HIS A 294 -26.20 18.16 -20.40
CA HIS A 294 -24.75 18.03 -20.28
C HIS A 294 -24.10 19.32 -19.77
N ARG A 295 -24.47 20.49 -20.32
CA ARG A 295 -23.96 21.79 -19.85
C ARG A 295 -24.30 22.04 -18.38
N ALA A 296 -25.52 21.73 -17.96
CA ALA A 296 -25.95 21.84 -16.57
C ALA A 296 -25.15 20.91 -15.65
N PHE A 297 -24.90 19.67 -16.08
CA PHE A 297 -24.05 18.72 -15.37
C PHE A 297 -22.62 19.25 -15.19
N VAL A 298 -21.99 19.73 -16.27
CA VAL A 298 -20.62 20.30 -16.24
C VAL A 298 -20.55 21.49 -15.29
N GLN A 299 -21.52 22.41 -15.37
CA GLN A 299 -21.57 23.57 -14.48
C GLN A 299 -21.70 23.15 -13.00
N ALA A 300 -22.56 22.17 -12.70
CA ALA A 300 -22.70 21.64 -11.35
C ALA A 300 -21.40 21.02 -10.81
N GLN A 301 -20.60 20.36 -11.65
CA GLN A 301 -19.29 19.84 -11.24
C GLN A 301 -18.28 20.96 -10.99
N LEU A 302 -18.26 22.01 -11.80
CA LEU A 302 -17.39 23.19 -11.59
C LEU A 302 -17.75 23.94 -10.31
N ASP A 303 -19.04 24.06 -9.98
CA ASP A 303 -19.51 24.67 -8.75
C ASP A 303 -19.09 23.82 -7.54
N HIS A 304 -19.23 22.49 -7.63
CA HIS A 304 -18.78 21.56 -6.60
C HIS A 304 -17.26 21.62 -6.38
N ILE A 305 -16.46 21.68 -7.46
CA ILE A 305 -15.00 21.88 -7.37
C ILE A 305 -14.67 23.20 -6.69
N SER A 306 -15.35 24.29 -7.07
CA SER A 306 -15.14 25.62 -6.46
C SER A 306 -15.48 25.63 -4.97
N GLN A 307 -16.47 24.85 -4.54
CA GLN A 307 -16.78 24.66 -3.13
C GLN A 307 -15.67 23.86 -2.42
N LEU A 308 -15.19 22.77 -3.02
CA LEU A 308 -14.11 21.95 -2.45
C LEU A 308 -12.81 22.74 -2.30
N GLU A 309 -12.44 23.59 -3.26
CA GLU A 309 -11.26 24.47 -3.18
C GLU A 309 -11.36 25.48 -2.03
N LYS A 310 -12.56 26.02 -1.77
CA LYS A 310 -12.79 26.94 -0.65
C LYS A 310 -12.70 26.25 0.70
N GLU A 311 -13.27 25.05 0.81
CA GLU A 311 -13.28 24.28 2.06
C GLU A 311 -11.94 23.60 2.36
N TYR A 312 -11.18 23.20 1.32
CA TYR A 312 -9.93 22.47 1.42
C TYR A 312 -8.82 23.11 0.57
N PRO A 313 -8.35 24.32 0.93
CA PRO A 313 -7.41 25.10 0.12
C PRO A 313 -6.03 24.44 -0.05
N ALA A 314 -5.70 23.45 0.77
CA ALA A 314 -4.46 22.68 0.66
C ALA A 314 -4.50 21.60 -0.44
N LEU A 315 -5.69 21.26 -0.96
CA LEU A 315 -5.86 20.24 -1.99
C LEU A 315 -5.89 20.88 -3.38
N ASP A 316 -5.16 20.27 -4.31
CA ASP A 316 -5.09 20.73 -5.70
C ASP A 316 -6.20 20.10 -6.55
N PHE A 317 -7.09 20.92 -7.10
CA PHE A 317 -8.21 20.52 -7.97
C PHE A 317 -8.05 20.99 -9.43
N ARG A 318 -6.88 21.52 -9.82
CA ARG A 318 -6.68 22.12 -11.15
C ARG A 318 -6.96 21.12 -12.28
N LYS A 319 -6.54 19.87 -12.12
CA LYS A 319 -6.74 18.83 -13.16
C LYS A 319 -8.23 18.55 -13.38
N GLU A 320 -8.98 18.38 -12.30
CA GLU A 320 -10.42 18.13 -12.35
C GLU A 320 -11.18 19.33 -12.94
N ARG A 321 -10.79 20.54 -12.54
CA ARG A 321 -11.35 21.78 -13.06
C ARG A 321 -11.13 21.90 -14.57
N THR A 322 -9.88 21.75 -15.03
CA THR A 322 -9.54 21.82 -16.45
C THR A 322 -10.30 20.78 -17.27
N HIS A 323 -10.49 19.56 -16.73
CA HIS A 323 -11.26 18.51 -17.42
C HIS A 323 -12.70 18.93 -17.71
N PHE A 324 -13.41 19.49 -16.72
CA PHE A 324 -14.80 19.95 -16.94
C PHE A 324 -14.88 21.25 -17.74
N GLU A 325 -13.92 22.15 -17.61
CA GLU A 325 -13.85 23.36 -18.44
C GLU A 325 -13.73 23.04 -19.93
N GLN A 326 -12.97 22.01 -20.29
CA GLN A 326 -12.85 21.53 -21.68
C GLN A 326 -14.17 20.97 -22.24
N GLN A 327 -15.11 20.57 -21.38
CA GLN A 327 -16.41 20.03 -21.78
C GLN A 327 -17.50 21.10 -21.96
N ARG A 328 -17.21 22.38 -21.66
CA ARG A 328 -18.17 23.49 -21.82
C ARG A 328 -18.43 23.90 -23.28
N GLY A 329 -17.76 23.25 -24.24
CA GLY A 329 -17.86 23.51 -25.68
C GLY A 329 -19.29 23.58 -26.22
#